data_AF-A0A9J5ZBB4-F1
#
_entry.id   AF-A0A9J5ZBB4-F1
#
_cell.length_a   1.000
_cell.length_b   1.000
_cell.length_c   1.000
_cell.angle_alpha   90.00
_cell.angle_beta   90.00
_cell.angle_gamma   90.00
#
_symmetry.space_group_name_H-M   'P 1'
#
loop_
_entity.id
_entity.type
_entity.pdbx_description
1 polymer ?
#
loop_
_entity_poly.entity_id
_entity_poly.type
_entity_poly.pdbx_seq_one_letter_code
_entity_poly.pdbx_strand_id
1 'polypeptide(L)' 'MKWNALGMAISTVVTIAEILKNNGFAIEKKIRTLTVDMRDEPGARPIPKAKIEIMLGKTEKFDEVMPAEAEQNGDNKE' A
#
# COMPACT_ATOMS: atom_id res chain seq x y z
N MET A 1 2.28 7.46 4.59
CA MET A 1 1.25 6.50 4.12
C MET A 1 1.45 5.17 4.84
N LYS A 2 0.40 4.53 5.36
CA LYS A 2 0.49 3.23 6.06
C LYS A 2 -0.44 2.22 5.39
N TRP A 3 0.08 1.05 5.07
CA TRP A 3 -0.64 -0.05 4.43
C TRP A 3 -0.51 -1.31 5.27
N ASN A 4 -1.58 -2.09 5.38
CA ASN A 4 -1.57 -3.38 6.06
C ASN A 4 -2.30 -4.40 5.18
N ALA A 5 -1.80 -5.63 5.12
CA ALA A 5 -2.46 -6.72 4.39
C ALA A 5 -2.28 -8.06 5.08
N LEU A 6 -3.17 -9.00 4.76
CA LEU A 6 -3.25 -10.33 5.33
C LEU A 6 -3.31 -11.38 4.22
N GLY A 7 -2.60 -12.49 4.41
CA GLY A 7 -2.62 -13.63 3.49
C GLY A 7 -2.36 -13.21 2.03
N MET A 8 -3.28 -13.58 1.12
CA MET A 8 -3.12 -13.32 -0.32
C MET A 8 -3.05 -11.84 -0.67
N ALA A 9 -3.64 -10.94 0.12
CA ALA A 9 -3.60 -9.50 -0.15
C ALA A 9 -2.20 -8.87 0.07
N ILE A 10 -1.26 -9.61 0.69
CA ILE A 10 0.11 -9.15 0.92
C ILE A 10 0.79 -8.83 -0.41
N SER A 11 0.60 -9.66 -1.44
CA SER A 11 1.23 -9.45 -2.76
C SER A 11 0.82 -8.11 -3.35
N THR A 12 -0.47 -7.77 -3.32
CA THR A 12 -0.98 -6.49 -3.84
C THR A 12 -0.34 -5.30 -3.13
N VAL A 13 -0.26 -5.32 -1.80
CA VAL A 13 0.35 -4.21 -1.04
C VAL A 13 1.85 -4.11 -1.30
N VAL A 14 2.55 -5.23 -1.46
CA VAL A 14 3.97 -5.24 -1.85
C VAL A 14 4.15 -4.63 -3.23
N THR A 15 3.38 -5.07 -4.22
CA THR A 15 3.46 -4.54 -5.59
C THR A 15 3.18 -3.04 -5.65
N ILE A 16 2.16 -2.55 -4.93
CA ILE A 16 1.87 -1.10 -4.86
C ILE A 16 3.06 -0.35 -4.25
N ALA A 17 3.62 -0.85 -3.14
CA ALA A 17 4.76 -0.20 -2.50
C ALA A 17 5.99 -0.19 -3.41
N GLU A 18 6.24 -1.25 -4.16
CA GLU A 18 7.32 -1.32 -5.15
C GLU A 18 7.12 -0.32 -6.29
N ILE A 19 5.93 -0.24 -6.88
CA ILE A 19 5.62 0.74 -7.93
C ILE A 19 5.88 2.17 -7.43
N LEU A 20 5.38 2.51 -6.24
CA LEU A 20 5.55 3.85 -5.67
C LEU A 20 7.03 4.18 -5.39
N LYS A 21 7.82 3.22 -4.91
CA LYS A 21 9.26 3.41 -4.68
C LYS A 21 10.04 3.54 -5.99
N ASN A 22 9.76 2.68 -6.97
CA ASN A 22 10.45 2.67 -8.26
C ASN A 22 10.20 3.95 -9.07
N ASN A 23 8.98 4.49 -8.99
CA ASN A 23 8.64 5.75 -9.65
C ASN A 23 9.13 6.99 -8.89
N GLY A 24 9.73 6.81 -7.70
CA GLY A 24 10.26 7.89 -6.88
C GLY A 24 9.20 8.69 -6.13
N PHE A 25 7.98 8.16 -6.01
CA PHE A 25 6.85 8.81 -5.30
C PHE A 25 6.86 8.58 -3.79
N ALA A 26 7.58 7.56 -3.35
CA ALA A 26 7.63 7.22 -1.94
C ALA A 26 8.97 6.63 -1.56
N ILE A 27 9.33 6.81 -0.29
CA ILE A 27 10.48 6.14 0.34
C ILE A 27 9.98 5.22 1.44
N GLU A 28 10.60 4.05 1.55
CA GLU A 28 10.32 3.14 2.64
C GLU A 28 10.73 3.75 3.98
N LYS A 29 9.83 3.70 4.97
CA LYS A 29 10.14 4.08 6.35
C LYS A 29 10.18 2.88 7.27
N LYS A 30 9.30 1.89 7.05
CA LYS A 30 9.24 0.66 7.84
C LYS A 30 8.51 -0.43 7.08
N ILE A 31 9.06 -1.64 7.07
CA ILE A 31 8.35 -2.86 6.68
C ILE A 31 8.38 -3.82 7.85
N ARG A 32 7.23 -4.39 8.20
CA ARG A 32 7.13 -5.40 9.26
C ARG A 32 6.23 -6.54 8.79
N THR A 33 6.72 -7.77 8.97
CA THR A 33 5.91 -8.98 8.84
C THR A 33 5.58 -9.50 10.23
N LEU A 34 4.36 -9.98 10.40
CA LEU A 34 3.87 -10.60 11.61
C LEU A 34 3.03 -11.82 11.26
N THR A 35 2.82 -12.68 12.23
CA THR A 35 1.72 -13.65 12.21
C THR A 35 0.69 -13.20 13.22
N VAL A 36 -0.57 -13.16 12.82
CA VAL A 36 -1.69 -12.82 13.70
C VAL A 36 -2.69 -13.96 13.71
N ASP A 37 -3.23 -14.25 14.88
CA ASP A 37 -4.28 -15.25 15.03
C ASP A 37 -5.64 -14.62 14.69
N MET A 38 -6.29 -15.15 13.65
CA MET A 38 -7.60 -14.69 13.18
C MET A 38 -8.68 -15.72 13.51
N ARG A 39 -9.90 -15.26 13.77
CA ARG A 39 -11.07 -16.12 13.96
C ARG A 39 -12.13 -15.67 12.96
N ASP A 40 -12.63 -16.61 12.16
CA ASP A 40 -13.68 -16.31 11.18
C ASP A 40 -15.04 -16.11 11.88
N GLU A 41 -15.26 -16.79 13.01
CA GLU A 41 -16.47 -16.69 13.83
C GLU A 41 -16.14 -16.67 15.34
N PRO A 42 -17.01 -16.09 16.19
CA PRO A 42 -16.87 -16.18 17.63
C PRO A 42 -16.86 -17.64 18.11
N GLY A 43 -15.77 -18.06 18.76
CA GLY A 43 -15.58 -19.44 19.24
C GLY A 43 -14.86 -20.38 18.27
N ALA A 44 -14.61 -19.95 17.02
CA ALA A 44 -13.80 -20.73 16.09
C ALA A 44 -12.34 -20.83 16.55
N ARG A 45 -11.67 -21.93 16.19
CA ARG A 45 -10.23 -22.11 16.46
C ARG A 45 -9.45 -20.98 15.75
N PRO A 46 -8.53 -20.30 16.44
CA PRO A 46 -7.70 -19.28 15.81
C PRO A 46 -6.84 -19.88 14.68
N ILE A 47 -6.83 -19.23 13.53
CA ILE A 47 -6.02 -19.57 12.36
C ILE A 47 -4.90 -18.54 12.23
N PRO A 48 -3.62 -18.96 12.26
CA PRO A 48 -2.50 -18.06 12.05
C PRO A 48 -2.51 -17.54 10.61
N LYS A 49 -2.51 -16.23 10.44
CA LYS A 49 -2.40 -15.56 9.14
C LYS A 49 -1.17 -14.67 9.13
N ALA A 50 -0.41 -14.73 8.03
CA ALA A 50 0.64 -13.76 7.77
C ALA A 50 0.01 -12.36 7.60
N LYS A 51 0.63 -11.37 8.21
CA LYS A 51 0.32 -9.94 8.13
C LYS A 51 1.57 -9.19 7.69
N ILE A 52 1.40 -8.22 6.81
CA ILE A 52 2.43 -7.22 6.52
C ILE A 52 1.93 -5.83 6.91
N GLU A 53 2.85 -4.99 7.40
CA GLU A 53 2.65 -3.57 7.61
C GLU A 53 3.77 -2.81 6.89
N ILE A 54 3.40 -1.91 5.98
CA ILE A 54 4.33 -1.06 5.23
C ILE A 54 4.03 0.40 5.55
N MET A 55 5.05 1.13 5.98
CA MET A 55 5.02 2.58 6.12
C MET A 55 5.92 3.19 5.06
N LEU A 56 5.33 4.08 4.27
CA LEU A 56 5.99 4.86 3.24
C LEU A 56 5.94 6.34 3.60
N GLY A 57 7.06 7.03 3.44
CA GLY A 57 7.13 8.50 3.44
C GLY A 57 6.90 9.01 2.03
N LYS A 58 6.15 10.10 1.89
CA LYS A 58 6.02 10.79 0.60
C LYS A 58 7.35 11.45 0.23
N THR A 59 7.60 11.55 -1.06
CA THR A 59 8.68 12.36 -1.64
C THR A 59 8.12 13.65 -2.23
N GLU A 60 8.98 14.61 -2.52
CA GLU A 60 8.60 15.89 -3.14
C GLU A 60 7.95 15.69 -4.53
N LYS A 61 8.42 14.69 -5.29
CA LYS A 61 7.85 14.29 -6.58
C LYS A 61 6.37 13.90 -6.50
N PHE A 62 5.90 13.39 -5.35
CA PHE A 62 4.48 13.09 -5.17
C PHE A 62 3.63 14.36 -5.19
N ASP A 63 4.13 15.43 -4.57
CA ASP A 63 3.40 16.69 -4.46
C ASP A 63 3.46 17.51 -5.76
N GLU A 64 4.50 17.33 -6.58
CA GLU A 64 4.64 17.97 -7.91
C GLU A 64 3.76 17.33 -8.99
N VAL A 65 3.54 16.01 -8.94
CA VAL A 65 2.80 15.28 -9.99
C VAL A 65 1.29 15.30 -9.77
N MET A 66 0.84 15.41 -8.51
CA MET A 66 -0.59 15.49 -8.18
C MET A 66 -1.35 16.70 -8.79
N PRO A 67 -0.76 17.91 -8.93
CA PRO A 67 -1.36 18.99 -9.70
C PRO A 67 -1.20 18.80 -11.23
N ALA A 68 -0.10 18.20 -11.70
CA ALA A 68 0.18 18.06 -13.14
C ALA A 68 -0.71 17.02 -13.86
N GLU A 69 -1.13 15.95 -13.18
CA GLU A 69 -2.01 14.92 -13.74
C GLU A 69 -3.50 15.32 -13.75
N ALA A 70 -3.90 16.27 -12.90
CA ALA A 70 -5.26 16.80 -12.88
C ALA A 70 -5.57 17.69 -14.09
N GLU A 71 -4.57 18.36 -14.65
CA GLU A 71 -4.72 19.23 -15.82
C GLU A 71 -4.78 18.46 -17.15
N GLN A 72 -4.23 17.25 -17.23
CA GLN A 72 -4.20 16.47 -18.48
C GLN A 72 -5.52 15.75 -18.84
N ASN A 73 -6.45 15.63 -17.90
CA ASN A 73 -7.77 15.01 -18.15
C ASN A 73 -8.86 16.01 -18.57
N GLY A 74 -8.53 17.31 -18.72
CA GLY A 74 -9.48 18.37 -19.09
C GLY A 74 -9.71 18.55 -20.60
N ASP A 75 -8.79 18.09 -21.45
CA ASP A 75 -8.79 18.37 -22.89
C ASP A 75 -9.10 17.11 -23.74
N ASN A 76 -10.24 16.48 -23.47
CA ASN A 76 -10.90 15.62 -24.46
C ASN A 76 -12.38 16.00 -24.59
N LYS A 77 -12.61 17.24 -25.01
CA LYS A 77 -13.86 17.66 -25.67
C LYS A 77 -13.53 17.93 -27.14
N GLU A 78 -13.81 16.96 -27.99
CA GLU A 78 -14.33 17.13 -29.36
C GLU A 78 -14.92 15.80 -29.86
#